data_AF-A0A956HMV8-F1
#
_entry.id   AF-A0A956HMV8-F1
#
_cell.length_a   1.000
_cell.length_b   1.000
_cell.length_c   1.000
_cell.angle_alpha   90.00
_cell.angle_beta   90.00
_cell.angle_gamma   90.00
#
_symmetry.space_group_name_H-M   'P 1'
#
loop_
_entity.id
_entity.type
_entity.pdbx_description
1 polymer ?
#
loop_
_entity_poly.entity_id
_entity_poly.type
_entity_poly.pdbx_seq_one_letter_code
_entity_poly.pdbx_strand_id
1 'polypeptide(L)'
;MSERDDGFGEDQLLADPPEDHWHLGHLGGLRSGARQRRWINLSLALAMIGAVVAGVLYARHLRRERESVQFLQLPEGADLEGRERVLTWSNGKARLGLHRAPPGVLAIELPDRVIRLADDADVAQLRVNIVDGRTVEMTVLLGEVDVELREGADDR
;
A
#
# COMPACT_ATOMS: atom_id res chain seq x y z
N MET A 1 37.24 66.21 -53.22
CA MET A 1 37.29 67.09 -52.03
C MET A 1 35.97 67.83 -52.00
N SER A 2 34.99 67.50 -51.17
CA SER A 2 35.00 66.84 -49.87
C SER A 2 33.76 65.95 -49.75
N GLU A 3 33.94 64.72 -49.26
CA GLU A 3 32.88 63.93 -48.63
C GLU A 3 32.20 64.77 -47.55
N ARG A 4 30.87 64.68 -47.47
CA ARG A 4 30.12 64.92 -46.23
C ARG A 4 29.27 63.70 -45.95
N ASP A 5 29.79 62.98 -44.98
CA ASP A 5 29.18 61.98 -44.12
C ASP A 5 28.15 62.69 -43.22
N ASP A 6 26.86 62.41 -43.43
CA ASP A 6 25.80 62.80 -42.51
C ASP A 6 25.10 61.51 -42.08
N GLY A 7 25.68 60.91 -41.05
CA GLY A 7 25.30 59.63 -40.47
C GLY A 7 23.82 59.57 -40.11
N PHE A 8 23.22 58.44 -40.48
CA PHE A 8 21.97 57.97 -39.89
C PHE A 8 22.22 57.74 -38.40
N GLY A 9 21.84 58.73 -37.59
CA GLY A 9 21.94 58.67 -36.14
C GLY A 9 21.19 57.45 -35.61
N GLU A 10 21.92 56.58 -34.93
CA GLU A 10 21.46 55.38 -34.22
C GLU A 10 20.56 55.74 -33.00
N ASP A 11 20.23 57.03 -32.84
CA ASP A 11 19.49 57.64 -31.73
C ASP A 11 17.97 57.72 -31.94
N GLN A 12 17.42 57.12 -33.00
CA GLN A 12 15.95 56.97 -33.17
C GLN A 12 15.36 55.74 -32.46
N LEU A 13 16.12 55.07 -31.60
CA LEU A 13 15.61 54.01 -30.75
C LEU A 13 14.96 54.60 -29.49
N LEU A 14 13.61 54.68 -29.54
CA LEU A 14 12.67 54.90 -28.44
C LEU A 14 12.61 56.32 -27.83
N ALA A 15 12.01 57.26 -28.56
CA ALA A 15 11.50 58.50 -27.95
C ALA A 15 10.16 58.29 -27.21
N ASP A 16 9.45 57.17 -27.44
CA ASP A 16 8.20 56.83 -26.75
C ASP A 16 8.23 55.36 -26.29
N PRO A 17 8.75 55.08 -25.07
CA PRO A 17 8.51 53.79 -24.45
C PRO A 17 7.02 53.71 -24.05
N PRO A 18 6.32 52.58 -24.33
CA PRO A 18 4.95 52.40 -23.87
C PRO A 18 4.86 52.55 -22.34
N GLU A 19 3.79 53.20 -21.86
CA GLU A 19 3.62 53.68 -20.47
C GLU A 19 3.58 52.58 -19.40
N ASP A 20 3.76 51.31 -19.76
CA ASP A 20 3.56 50.20 -18.87
C ASP A 20 4.87 49.69 -18.24
N HIS A 21 5.05 50.05 -16.96
CA HIS A 21 5.67 49.23 -15.91
C HIS A 21 7.11 48.73 -16.12
N TRP A 22 7.94 49.45 -16.88
CA TRP A 22 9.33 49.09 -17.14
C TRP A 22 10.30 49.34 -15.95
N HIS A 23 9.84 50.01 -14.88
CA HIS A 23 10.66 50.30 -13.69
C HIS A 23 10.68 49.17 -12.65
N LEU A 24 9.90 48.10 -12.84
CA LEU A 24 9.90 46.94 -11.95
C LEU A 24 10.90 45.90 -12.47
N GLY A 25 12.20 46.22 -12.41
CA GLY A 25 13.28 45.28 -12.72
C GLY A 25 13.12 43.94 -11.96
N HIS A 26 13.73 42.85 -12.46
CA HIS A 26 13.78 41.42 -12.00
C HIS A 26 12.73 40.88 -10.98
N LEU A 27 12.45 41.63 -9.93
CA LEU A 27 11.36 41.50 -8.95
C LEU A 27 9.94 41.78 -9.51
N GLY A 28 9.78 42.46 -10.64
CA GLY A 28 8.46 42.67 -11.27
C GLY A 28 7.75 41.37 -11.65
N GLY A 29 8.51 40.40 -12.17
CA GLY A 29 8.02 39.05 -12.49
C GLY A 29 7.68 38.19 -11.27
N LEU A 30 8.24 38.52 -10.09
CA LEU A 30 7.91 37.84 -8.82
C LEU A 30 6.52 38.26 -8.29
N ARG A 31 6.06 39.48 -8.61
CA ARG A 31 4.73 39.97 -8.21
C ARG A 31 3.62 39.56 -9.19
N SER A 32 3.90 39.49 -10.50
CA SER A 32 2.88 39.25 -11.54
C SER A 32 2.28 37.82 -11.56
N GLY A 33 2.82 36.88 -10.76
CA GLY A 33 2.29 35.52 -10.65
C GLY A 33 2.04 35.04 -9.21
N ALA A 34 2.19 35.91 -8.20
CA ALA A 34 2.21 35.50 -6.80
C ALA A 34 0.91 34.81 -6.35
N ARG A 35 -0.25 35.26 -6.85
CA ARG A 35 -1.56 34.65 -6.52
C ARG A 35 -1.70 33.25 -7.12
N GLN A 36 -1.27 33.05 -8.36
CA GLN A 36 -1.35 31.76 -9.04
C GLN A 36 -0.38 30.75 -8.44
N ARG A 37 0.85 31.17 -8.10
CA ARG A 37 1.83 30.33 -7.40
C ARG A 37 1.36 29.93 -6.00
N ARG A 38 0.66 30.81 -5.27
CA ARG A 38 0.04 30.46 -3.98
C ARG A 38 -0.97 29.33 -4.14
N TRP A 39 -1.84 29.39 -5.14
CA TRP A 39 -2.81 28.32 -5.39
C TRP A 39 -2.14 26.99 -5.76
N ILE A 40 -1.10 27.02 -6.60
CA ILE A 40 -0.32 25.83 -6.95
C ILE A 40 0.38 25.24 -5.72
N ASN A 41 1.03 26.08 -4.92
CA ASN A 41 1.72 25.61 -3.71
C ASN A 41 0.73 25.06 -2.68
N LEU A 42 -0.44 25.69 -2.55
CA LEU A 42 -1.49 25.24 -1.64
C LEU A 42 -2.07 23.89 -2.08
N SER A 43 -2.35 23.71 -3.37
CA SER A 43 -2.87 22.44 -3.89
C SER A 43 -1.83 21.33 -3.78
N LEU A 44 -0.56 21.63 -4.03
CA LEU A 44 0.53 20.67 -3.86
C LEU A 44 0.71 20.26 -2.39
N ALA A 45 0.68 21.23 -1.47
CA ALA A 45 0.75 20.97 -0.04
C ALA A 45 -0.44 20.12 0.43
N LEU A 46 -1.64 20.43 -0.04
CA LEU A 46 -2.85 19.68 0.29
C LEU A 46 -2.78 18.24 -0.25
N ALA A 47 -2.29 18.05 -1.48
CA ALA A 47 -2.09 16.73 -2.06
C ALA A 47 -1.06 15.92 -1.26
N MET A 48 0.04 16.54 -0.84
CA MET A 48 1.06 15.88 0.00
C MET A 48 0.47 15.44 1.35
N ILE A 49 -0.26 16.34 2.02
CA ILE A 49 -0.92 16.03 3.29
C ILE A 49 -1.93 14.90 3.08
N GLY A 50 -2.73 14.95 2.02
CA GLY A 50 -3.69 13.91 1.66
C GLY A 50 -3.02 12.55 1.45
N ALA A 51 -1.90 12.49 0.74
CA ALA A 51 -1.14 11.27 0.52
C ALA A 51 -0.58 10.68 1.82
N VAL A 52 -0.03 11.54 2.71
CA VAL A 52 0.48 11.10 4.02
C VAL A 52 -0.66 10.56 4.88
N VAL A 53 -1.79 11.27 4.96
CA VAL A 53 -2.96 10.84 5.74
C VAL A 53 -3.51 9.52 5.19
N ALA A 54 -3.67 9.39 3.87
CA ALA A 54 -4.11 8.15 3.23
C ALA A 54 -3.14 7.00 3.52
N GLY A 55 -1.83 7.23 3.42
CA GLY A 55 -0.81 6.23 3.75
C GLY A 55 -0.86 5.80 5.21
N VAL A 56 -1.03 6.73 6.15
CA VAL A 56 -1.17 6.42 7.59
C VAL A 56 -2.45 5.63 7.87
N LEU A 57 -3.58 6.01 7.25
CA LEU A 57 -4.84 5.29 7.41
C LEU A 57 -4.75 3.89 6.82
N TYR A 58 -4.13 3.75 5.64
CA TYR A 58 -3.92 2.45 5.00
C TYR A 58 -3.00 1.55 5.84
N ALA A 59 -1.87 2.08 6.34
CA ALA A 59 -0.99 1.34 7.23
C ALA A 59 -1.69 0.93 8.53
N ARG A 60 -2.53 1.81 9.10
CA ARG A 60 -3.35 1.48 10.28
C ARG A 60 -4.40 0.43 9.97
N HIS A 61 -5.03 0.48 8.81
CA HIS A 61 -6.00 -0.52 8.37
C HIS A 61 -5.33 -1.90 8.25
N LEU A 62 -4.16 -1.97 7.61
CA LEU A 62 -3.39 -3.19 7.48
C LEU A 62 -2.91 -3.74 8.83
N ARG A 63 -2.51 -2.87 9.77
CA ARG A 63 -2.20 -3.26 11.16
C ARG A 63 -3.42 -3.82 11.88
N ARG A 64 -4.59 -3.18 11.74
CA ARG A 64 -5.83 -3.68 12.33
C ARG A 64 -6.24 -5.02 11.74
N GLU A 65 -6.05 -5.25 10.45
CA GLU A 65 -6.33 -6.59 9.88
C GLU A 65 -5.44 -7.66 10.51
N ARG A 66 -4.16 -7.35 10.76
CA ARG A 66 -3.23 -8.25 11.48
C ARG A 66 -3.64 -8.47 12.94
N GLU A 67 -4.09 -7.42 13.64
CA GLU A 67 -4.48 -7.48 15.06
C GLU A 67 -5.89 -8.03 15.29
N SER A 68 -6.79 -7.89 14.31
CA SER A 68 -8.21 -8.28 14.41
C SER A 68 -8.47 -9.77 14.24
N VAL A 69 -7.41 -10.56 14.03
CA VAL A 69 -7.51 -12.01 14.17
C VAL A 69 -7.67 -12.29 15.66
N GLN A 70 -8.90 -12.17 16.16
CA GLN A 70 -9.24 -12.51 17.54
C GLN A 70 -9.06 -14.01 17.70
N PHE A 71 -7.90 -14.41 18.20
CA PHE A 71 -7.63 -15.80 18.57
C PHE A 71 -8.43 -16.15 19.83
N LEU A 72 -8.84 -17.42 19.92
CA LEU A 72 -9.48 -17.96 21.12
C LEU A 72 -8.58 -17.67 22.32
N GLN A 73 -9.01 -16.79 23.24
CA GLN A 73 -8.31 -16.61 24.50
C GLN A 73 -8.64 -17.81 25.38
N LEU A 74 -7.64 -18.64 25.70
CA LEU A 74 -7.81 -19.71 26.67
C LEU A 74 -7.72 -19.16 28.09
N PRO A 75 -8.38 -19.81 29.07
CA PRO A 75 -8.25 -19.46 30.47
C PRO A 75 -6.79 -19.57 30.94
N GLU A 76 -6.39 -18.68 31.85
CA GLU A 76 -5.05 -18.68 32.45
C GLU A 76 -4.76 -20.04 33.11
N GLY A 77 -3.63 -20.65 32.75
CA GLY A 77 -3.22 -21.98 33.25
C GLY A 77 -3.49 -23.16 32.30
N ALA A 78 -3.98 -22.92 31.09
CA ALA A 78 -4.02 -23.96 30.06
C ALA A 78 -2.60 -24.38 29.66
N ASP A 79 -2.27 -25.65 29.89
CA ASP A 79 -1.01 -26.25 29.43
C ASP A 79 -1.03 -26.40 27.90
N LEU A 80 -0.29 -25.51 27.23
CA LEU A 80 -0.18 -25.43 25.78
C LEU A 80 1.19 -25.92 25.29
N GLU A 81 2.13 -26.19 26.20
CA GLU A 81 3.47 -26.65 25.84
C GLU A 81 3.42 -28.13 25.48
N GLY A 82 3.62 -28.44 24.20
CA GLY A 82 3.64 -29.82 23.69
C GLY A 82 2.32 -30.34 23.13
N ARG A 83 1.23 -29.58 23.18
CA ARG A 83 0.00 -29.95 22.47
C ARG A 83 0.17 -29.78 20.96
N GLU A 84 -0.22 -30.79 20.20
CA GLU A 84 -0.24 -30.73 18.74
C GLU A 84 -1.22 -29.64 18.28
N ARG A 85 -0.70 -28.59 17.63
CA ARG A 85 -1.45 -27.40 17.18
C ARG A 85 -1.94 -27.61 15.75
N VAL A 86 -2.66 -28.71 15.55
CA VAL A 86 -3.20 -29.13 14.26
C VAL A 86 -4.72 -29.04 14.27
N LEU A 87 -5.29 -28.45 13.22
CA LEU A 87 -6.73 -28.39 13.00
C LEU A 87 -7.12 -29.31 11.85
N THR A 88 -7.98 -30.29 12.11
CA THR A 88 -8.53 -31.14 11.04
C THR A 88 -9.85 -30.56 10.54
N TRP A 89 -9.99 -30.41 9.22
CA TRP A 89 -11.22 -29.96 8.58
C TRP A 89 -11.56 -30.88 7.40
N SER A 90 -12.68 -31.60 7.47
CA SER A 90 -12.97 -32.69 6.54
C SER A 90 -14.02 -32.40 5.47
N ASN A 91 -14.89 -31.40 5.67
CA ASN A 91 -15.94 -31.07 4.70
C ASN A 91 -16.50 -29.66 4.90
N GLY A 92 -17.05 -29.08 3.84
CA GLY A 92 -17.74 -27.80 3.84
C GLY A 92 -16.82 -26.59 3.70
N LYS A 93 -17.45 -25.40 3.79
CA LYS A 93 -16.79 -24.11 3.61
C LYS A 93 -16.35 -23.53 4.95
N ALA A 94 -15.08 -23.17 5.07
CA ALA A 94 -14.53 -22.55 6.26
C ALA A 94 -13.52 -21.45 5.95
N ARG A 95 -13.40 -20.49 6.88
CA ARG A 95 -12.29 -19.56 6.94
C ARG A 95 -11.42 -19.99 8.12
N LEU A 96 -10.20 -20.42 7.82
CA LEU A 96 -9.27 -21.00 8.77
C LEU A 96 -8.09 -20.06 8.96
N GLY A 97 -7.55 -20.04 10.18
CA GLY A 97 -6.44 -19.18 10.57
C GLY A 97 -5.30 -20.00 11.17
N LEU A 98 -4.08 -19.68 10.76
CA LEU A 98 -2.83 -20.22 11.26
C LEU A 98 -2.09 -19.11 12.02
N HIS A 99 -1.46 -19.44 13.15
CA HIS A 99 -0.71 -18.47 13.94
C HIS A 99 0.41 -19.13 14.74
N ARG A 100 1.58 -18.50 14.74
CA ARG A 100 2.80 -19.04 15.36
C ARG A 100 2.74 -19.08 16.88
N ALA A 101 2.17 -18.04 17.50
CA ALA A 101 2.06 -17.98 18.96
C ALA A 101 0.89 -18.85 19.47
N PRO A 102 1.06 -19.59 20.58
CA PRO A 102 -0.03 -20.31 21.23
C PRO A 102 -1.16 -19.35 21.64
N PRO A 103 -2.44 -19.77 21.59
CA PRO A 103 -2.95 -21.10 21.22
C PRO A 103 -3.17 -21.29 19.69
N GLY A 104 -2.47 -20.51 18.87
CA GLY A 104 -2.57 -20.55 17.42
C GLY A 104 -2.29 -21.92 16.79
N VAL A 105 -3.01 -22.22 15.71
CA VAL A 105 -2.86 -23.44 14.91
C VAL A 105 -1.64 -23.29 14.00
N LEU A 106 -0.79 -24.31 13.94
CA LEU A 106 0.41 -24.35 13.08
C LEU A 106 0.18 -25.07 11.76
N ALA A 107 -0.73 -26.05 11.74
CA ALA A 107 -1.08 -26.78 10.54
C ALA A 107 -2.57 -27.10 10.48
N ILE A 108 -3.11 -27.14 9.27
CA ILE A 108 -4.47 -27.55 8.97
C ILE A 108 -4.39 -28.83 8.14
N GLU A 109 -5.00 -29.90 8.65
CA GLU A 109 -5.16 -31.14 7.92
C GLU A 109 -6.49 -31.15 7.17
N LEU A 110 -6.39 -31.16 5.85
CA LEU A 110 -7.50 -31.43 4.95
C LEU A 110 -7.43 -32.88 4.47
N PRO A 111 -8.51 -33.42 3.88
CA PRO A 111 -8.51 -34.80 3.42
C PRO A 111 -7.47 -35.07 2.32
N ASP A 112 -7.24 -34.09 1.44
CA ASP A 112 -6.37 -34.18 0.27
C ASP A 112 -5.02 -33.48 0.43
N ARG A 113 -4.83 -32.65 1.46
CA ARG A 113 -3.60 -31.86 1.65
C ARG A 113 -3.39 -31.44 3.09
N VAL A 114 -2.16 -31.08 3.42
CA VAL A 114 -1.78 -30.45 4.68
C VAL A 114 -1.32 -29.04 4.39
N ILE A 115 -1.86 -28.07 5.12
CA ILE A 115 -1.50 -26.65 4.99
C ILE A 115 -0.73 -26.24 6.23
N ARG A 116 0.48 -25.72 6.06
CA ARG A 116 1.32 -25.25 7.16
C ARG A 116 1.57 -23.76 7.02
N LEU A 117 1.79 -23.10 8.15
CA LEU A 117 2.29 -21.72 8.14
C LEU A 117 3.72 -21.72 7.59
N ALA A 118 4.02 -20.81 6.66
CA ALA A 118 5.37 -20.66 6.13
C ALA A 118 6.37 -20.27 7.23
N ASP A 119 7.64 -20.65 7.05
CA ASP A 119 8.69 -20.49 8.07
C ASP A 119 8.94 -19.03 8.49
N ASP A 120 8.71 -18.08 7.59
CA ASP A 120 8.87 -16.64 7.80
C ASP A 120 7.55 -15.92 8.13
N ALA A 121 6.42 -16.62 8.11
CA ALA A 121 5.12 -16.07 8.44
C ALA A 121 4.77 -16.25 9.93
N ASP A 122 4.21 -15.20 10.52
CA ASP A 122 3.66 -15.22 11.90
C ASP A 122 2.17 -15.59 11.94
N VAL A 123 1.45 -15.23 10.88
CA VAL A 123 0.00 -15.42 10.73
C VAL A 123 -0.34 -15.71 9.28
N ALA A 124 -1.29 -16.62 9.06
CA ALA A 124 -1.93 -16.79 7.78
C ALA A 124 -3.44 -17.02 7.94
N GLN A 125 -4.21 -16.62 6.93
CA GLN A 125 -5.62 -16.94 6.86
C GLN A 125 -5.96 -17.43 5.46
N LEU A 126 -6.83 -18.43 5.41
CA LEU A 126 -7.27 -19.02 4.16
C LEU A 126 -8.75 -19.35 4.20
N ARG A 127 -9.39 -19.25 3.05
CA ARG A 127 -10.73 -19.77 2.82
C ARG A 127 -10.58 -21.09 2.10
N VAL A 128 -11.25 -22.12 2.58
CA VAL A 128 -11.34 -23.43 1.95
C VAL A 128 -12.79 -23.82 1.75
N ASN A 129 -13.04 -24.54 0.67
CA ASN A 129 -14.28 -25.26 0.44
C ASN A 129 -13.91 -26.70 0.10
N ILE A 130 -14.44 -27.63 0.88
CA ILE A 130 -14.20 -29.06 0.71
C ILE A 130 -15.53 -29.71 0.38
N VAL A 131 -15.53 -30.53 -0.65
CA VAL A 131 -16.70 -31.30 -1.10
C VAL A 131 -16.22 -32.72 -1.37
N ASP A 132 -16.91 -33.70 -0.81
CA ASP A 132 -16.62 -35.13 -0.97
C ASP A 132 -15.14 -35.50 -0.72
N GLY A 133 -14.54 -34.89 0.31
CA GLY A 133 -13.16 -35.15 0.70
C GLY A 133 -12.12 -34.54 -0.26
N ARG A 134 -12.50 -33.59 -1.11
CA ARG A 134 -11.57 -32.87 -1.99
C ARG A 134 -11.68 -31.37 -1.79
N THR A 135 -10.53 -30.69 -1.81
CA THR A 135 -10.52 -29.23 -1.81
C THR A 135 -10.92 -28.73 -3.19
N VAL A 136 -12.09 -28.10 -3.30
CA VAL A 136 -12.63 -27.56 -4.56
C VAL A 136 -12.38 -26.05 -4.72
N GLU A 137 -12.11 -25.36 -3.63
CA GLU A 137 -11.74 -23.95 -3.61
C GLU A 137 -10.77 -23.72 -2.45
N MET A 138 -9.65 -23.08 -2.73
CA MET A 138 -8.72 -22.62 -1.70
C MET A 138 -8.19 -21.24 -2.07
N THR A 139 -8.23 -20.31 -1.12
CA THR A 139 -7.72 -18.95 -1.34
C THR A 139 -7.04 -18.46 -0.08
N VAL A 140 -5.77 -18.08 -0.21
CA VAL A 140 -5.03 -17.41 0.87
C VAL A 140 -5.50 -15.95 0.92
N LEU A 141 -6.02 -15.55 2.09
CA LEU A 141 -6.54 -14.21 2.33
C LEU A 141 -5.47 -13.31 2.94
N LEU A 142 -4.56 -13.88 3.73
CA LEU A 142 -3.52 -13.16 4.45
C LEU A 142 -2.34 -14.10 4.72
N GLY A 143 -1.13 -13.56 4.66
CA GLY A 143 0.09 -14.29 5.00
C GLY A 143 0.52 -15.27 3.91
N GLU A 144 1.43 -16.15 4.28
CA GLU A 144 2.01 -17.16 3.40
C GLU A 144 1.88 -18.54 4.04
N VAL A 145 1.62 -19.55 3.20
CA VAL A 145 1.38 -20.93 3.62
C VAL A 145 2.11 -21.90 2.70
N ASP A 146 2.63 -22.95 3.30
CA ASP A 146 3.17 -24.10 2.57
C ASP A 146 2.09 -25.16 2.45
N VAL A 147 1.90 -25.66 1.23
CA VAL A 147 0.87 -26.66 0.92
C VAL A 147 1.54 -27.95 0.50
N GLU A 148 1.28 -29.02 1.25
CA GLU A 148 1.76 -30.37 0.94
C GLU A 148 0.56 -31.23 0.52
N LEU A 149 0.56 -31.69 -0.74
CA LEU A 149 -0.47 -32.59 -1.24
C LEU A 149 -0.27 -33.98 -0.65
N ARG A 150 -1.36 -34.61 -0.19
CA ARG A 150 -1.33 -36.03 0.21
C ARG A 150 -1.28 -36.92 -1.03
N GLU A 151 -0.65 -38.08 -0.92
CA GLU A 151 -0.53 -39.02 -2.05
C GLU A 151 -1.91 -39.33 -2.66
N GLY A 152 -2.05 -39.09 -3.97
CA GLY A 152 -3.30 -39.28 -4.72
C GLY A 152 -4.20 -38.05 -4.85
N ALA A 153 -3.81 -36.89 -4.31
CA ALA A 153 -4.48 -35.61 -4.54
C ALA A 153 -4.06 -34.97 -5.87
N ASP A 154 -5.01 -34.31 -6.54
CA ASP A 154 -4.84 -33.68 -7.87
C ASP A 154 -4.80 -32.15 -7.70
N ASP A 155 -3.82 -31.48 -8.33
CA ASP A 155 -3.61 -30.02 -8.24
C ASP A 155 -4.41 -29.28 -9.33
N ARG A 156 -5.74 -29.32 -9.22
CA ARG A 156 -6.66 -28.67 -10.17
C ARG A 156 -7.26 -27.38 -9.64
#